data_AF-A0A932PBX0-F1
#
_entry.id   AF-A0A932PBX0-F1
#
_cell.length_a   1.000
_cell.length_b   1.000
_cell.length_c   1.000
_cell.angle_alpha   90.00
_cell.angle_beta   90.00
_cell.angle_gamma   90.00
#
_symmetry.space_group_name_H-M   'P 1'
#
loop_
_entity.id
_entity.type
_entity.pdbx_description
1 polymer ?
#
loop_
_entity_poly.entity_id
_entity_poly.type
_entity_poly.pdbx_seq_one_letter_code
_entity_poly.pdbx_strand_id
1 'polypeptide(L)'
;MSARPTRHGYAMMLVLVFIVLFLALSAIAYRRAAAALRIESARSLQIQRDEGSIHALARALALLETGLPPSDPYVCGVTIDTSTGPRSYTVTLTSEGGDNWSVHSAPTQPNENPTPMPDSFAPQ
;
A
#
# COMPACT_ATOMS: atom_id res chain seq x y z
N MET A 1 -43.97 -11.70 -62.92
CA MET A 1 -43.55 -11.27 -61.57
C MET A 1 -42.28 -12.00 -61.20
N SER A 2 -41.14 -11.30 -61.20
CA SER A 2 -39.84 -11.90 -60.89
C SER A 2 -39.65 -11.95 -59.38
N ALA A 3 -39.74 -13.13 -58.78
CA ALA A 3 -39.44 -13.31 -57.36
C ALA A 3 -37.92 -13.18 -57.16
N ARG A 4 -37.48 -12.13 -56.45
CA ARG A 4 -36.08 -11.97 -56.07
C ARG A 4 -35.72 -12.97 -54.96
N PRO A 5 -34.66 -13.78 -55.11
CA PRO A 5 -34.21 -14.66 -54.05
C PRO A 5 -33.67 -13.82 -52.88
N THR A 6 -34.23 -14.05 -51.70
CA THR A 6 -33.86 -13.38 -50.44
C THR A 6 -32.46 -13.82 -49.99
N ARG A 7 -31.43 -13.04 -50.33
CA ARG A 7 -30.04 -13.16 -49.81
C ARG A 7 -29.91 -12.73 -48.34
N HIS A 8 -30.83 -13.17 -47.47
CA HIS A 8 -30.88 -12.76 -46.06
C HIS A 8 -29.85 -13.49 -45.16
N GLY A 9 -29.30 -14.63 -45.60
CA GLY A 9 -28.37 -15.42 -44.78
C GLY A 9 -26.98 -14.79 -44.60
N TYR A 10 -26.42 -14.17 -45.64
CA TYR A 10 -25.06 -13.60 -45.58
C TYR A 10 -24.99 -12.29 -44.77
N ALA A 11 -26.01 -11.44 -44.88
CA ALA A 11 -26.09 -10.22 -44.09
C ALA A 11 -26.20 -10.53 -42.59
N MET A 12 -27.00 -11.53 -42.23
CA MET A 12 -27.12 -12.00 -40.84
C MET A 12 -25.80 -12.60 -40.33
N MET A 13 -25.09 -13.36 -41.17
CA MET A 13 -23.76 -13.90 -40.85
C MET A 13 -22.72 -12.78 -40.60
N LEU A 14 -22.69 -11.76 -41.45
CA LEU A 14 -21.78 -10.62 -41.28
C LEU A 14 -22.07 -9.85 -39.98
N VAL A 15 -23.34 -9.64 -39.66
CA VAL A 15 -23.74 -9.00 -38.39
C VAL A 15 -23.33 -9.85 -37.19
N LEU A 16 -23.53 -11.17 -37.25
CA LEU A 16 -23.10 -12.09 -36.18
C LEU A 16 -21.58 -12.05 -35.97
N VAL A 17 -20.80 -12.12 -37.06
CA VAL A 17 -19.34 -12.02 -37.00
C VAL A 17 -18.91 -10.68 -36.40
N PHE A 18 -19.54 -9.59 -36.82
CA PHE A 18 -19.26 -8.26 -36.28
C PHE A 18 -19.57 -8.18 -34.78
N ILE A 19 -20.71 -8.70 -34.33
CA ILE A 19 -21.09 -8.74 -32.92
C ILE A 19 -20.08 -9.57 -32.12
N VAL A 20 -19.68 -10.75 -32.61
CA VAL A 20 -18.69 -11.61 -31.93
C VAL A 20 -17.33 -10.91 -31.83
N LEU A 21 -16.86 -10.27 -32.91
CA LEU A 21 -15.60 -9.51 -32.90
C LEU A 21 -15.68 -8.32 -31.94
N PHE A 22 -16.79 -7.59 -31.95
CA PHE A 22 -17.03 -6.47 -31.04
C PHE A 22 -17.00 -6.93 -29.59
N LEU A 23 -17.73 -8.00 -29.25
CA LEU A 23 -17.75 -8.56 -27.90
C LEU A 23 -16.37 -9.07 -27.47
N ALA A 24 -15.62 -9.70 -28.38
CA ALA A 24 -14.25 -10.15 -28.10
C ALA A 24 -13.31 -8.98 -27.78
N LEU A 25 -13.38 -7.90 -28.57
CA LEU A 25 -12.60 -6.68 -28.32
C LEU A 25 -13.00 -6.01 -27.01
N SER A 26 -14.31 -5.88 -26.73
CA SER A 26 -14.80 -5.37 -25.45
C SER A 26 -14.32 -6.21 -24.28
N ALA A 27 -14.40 -7.54 -24.37
CA ALA A 27 -13.95 -8.44 -23.30
C ALA A 27 -12.45 -8.30 -23.01
N ILE A 28 -11.61 -8.11 -24.04
CA ILE A 28 -10.18 -7.86 -23.87
C ILE A 28 -9.93 -6.51 -23.18
N ALA A 29 -10.63 -5.46 -23.60
CA ALA A 29 -10.53 -4.14 -22.99
C ALA A 29 -10.94 -4.17 -21.50
N TYR A 30 -12.05 -4.84 -21.17
CA TYR A 30 -12.50 -5.02 -19.80
C TYR A 30 -11.51 -5.84 -18.95
N ARG A 31 -10.92 -6.90 -19.51
CA ARG A 31 -9.90 -7.69 -18.81
C ARG A 31 -8.66 -6.86 -18.47
N ARG A 32 -8.21 -6.00 -19.39
CA ARG A 32 -7.06 -5.11 -19.14
C ARG A 32 -7.38 -4.07 -18.08
N ALA A 33 -8.57 -3.47 -18.11
CA ALA A 33 -9.01 -2.53 -17.08
C ALA A 33 -9.13 -3.19 -15.70
N ALA A 34 -9.73 -4.39 -15.61
CA ALA A 34 -9.85 -5.13 -14.37
C ALA A 34 -8.48 -5.55 -13.78
N ALA A 35 -7.54 -5.94 -14.64
CA ALA A 35 -6.17 -6.25 -14.21
C ALA A 35 -5.45 -5.01 -13.67
N ALA A 36 -5.54 -3.88 -14.38
CA ALA A 36 -4.94 -2.61 -13.94
C ALA A 36 -5.52 -2.14 -12.59
N LEU A 37 -6.85 -2.22 -12.42
CA LEU A 37 -7.51 -1.85 -11.17
C LEU A 37 -7.03 -2.68 -9.98
N ARG A 38 -6.81 -3.99 -10.16
CA ARG A 38 -6.29 -4.86 -9.09
C ARG A 38 -4.89 -4.44 -8.67
N ILE A 39 -4.01 -4.16 -9.64
CA ILE A 39 -2.63 -3.72 -9.36
C ILE A 39 -2.65 -2.39 -8.61
N GLU A 40 -3.45 -1.42 -9.07
CA GLU A 40 -3.51 -0.11 -8.44
C GLU A 40 -4.11 -0.18 -7.03
N SER A 41 -5.13 -1.03 -6.82
CA SER A 41 -5.69 -1.26 -5.48
C SER A 41 -4.69 -1.89 -4.51
N ALA A 42 -3.85 -2.82 -4.98
CA ALA A 42 -2.80 -3.40 -4.15
C ALA A 42 -1.73 -2.36 -3.80
N ARG A 43 -1.34 -1.54 -4.79
CA ARG A 43 -0.37 -0.46 -4.61
C ARG A 43 -0.87 0.60 -3.64
N SER A 44 -2.12 1.04 -3.75
CA SER A 44 -2.68 2.05 -2.85
C SER A 44 -2.75 1.54 -1.40
N LEU A 45 -3.17 0.29 -1.20
CA LEU A 45 -3.18 -0.34 0.12
C LEU A 45 -1.77 -0.47 0.71
N GLN A 46 -0.77 -0.74 -0.13
CA GLN A 46 0.61 -0.81 0.31
C GLN A 46 1.14 0.56 0.72
N ILE A 47 0.97 1.58 -0.12
CA ILE A 47 1.35 2.97 0.19
C ILE A 47 0.69 3.42 1.49
N GLN A 48 -0.60 3.14 1.68
CA GLN A 48 -1.32 3.52 2.88
C GLN A 48 -0.81 2.80 4.15
N ARG A 49 -0.33 1.55 4.03
CA ARG A 49 0.31 0.85 5.16
C ARG A 49 1.68 1.45 5.46
N ASP A 50 2.42 1.75 4.42
CA ASP A 50 3.81 2.22 4.53
C ASP A 50 3.87 3.68 5.02
N GLU A 51 2.88 4.51 4.65
CA GLU A 51 2.80 5.95 4.96
C GLU A 51 3.12 6.25 6.43
N GLY A 52 2.38 5.66 7.36
CA GLY A 52 2.59 5.93 8.78
C GLY A 52 3.85 5.27 9.35
N SER A 53 4.25 4.10 8.81
CA SER A 53 5.46 3.41 9.28
C SER A 53 6.74 4.16 8.90
N ILE A 54 6.82 4.72 7.69
CA ILE A 54 7.96 5.52 7.24
C ILE A 54 8.10 6.79 8.10
N HIS A 55 6.98 7.46 8.41
CA HIS A 55 7.00 8.64 9.28
C HIS A 55 7.42 8.30 10.72
N ALA A 56 6.93 7.18 11.26
CA ALA A 56 7.35 6.69 12.58
C ALA A 56 8.85 6.39 12.61
N LEU A 57 9.37 5.72 11.57
CA LEU A 57 10.78 5.40 11.42
C LEU A 57 11.64 6.67 11.29
N ALA A 58 11.24 7.63 10.46
CA ALA A 58 11.93 8.91 10.31
C ALA A 58 12.04 9.67 11.64
N ARG A 59 10.95 9.68 12.42
CA ARG A 59 10.95 10.33 13.75
C ARG A 59 11.85 9.60 14.74
N ALA A 60 11.92 8.27 14.67
CA ALA A 60 12.81 7.47 15.50
C ALA A 60 14.29 7.65 15.14
N LEU A 61 14.62 7.78 13.85
CA LEU A 61 15.97 8.14 13.41
C LEU A 61 16.35 9.54 13.88
N ALA A 62 15.44 10.51 13.78
CA ALA A 62 15.67 11.85 14.30
C ALA A 62 15.92 11.84 15.82
N LEU A 63 15.34 10.89 16.58
CA LEU A 63 15.68 10.72 17.99
C LEU A 63 17.09 10.20 18.20
N LEU A 64 17.56 9.22 17.42
CA LEU A 64 18.93 8.73 17.51
C LEU A 64 19.96 9.83 17.24
N GLU A 65 19.62 10.84 16.43
CA GLU A 65 20.48 12.01 16.21
C GLU A 65 20.63 12.89 17.48
N THR A 66 19.70 12.81 18.43
CA THR A 66 19.74 13.61 19.68
C THR A 66 20.59 12.98 20.79
N GLY A 67 20.80 11.66 20.76
CA GLY A 67 21.53 10.94 21.79
C GLY A 67 21.30 9.43 21.75
N LEU A 68 21.87 8.72 22.72
CA LEU A 68 21.73 7.26 22.79
C LEU A 68 20.45 6.87 23.55
N PRO A 69 19.76 5.79 23.12
CA PRO A 69 18.64 5.22 23.85
C PRO A 69 19.06 4.78 25.27
N PRO A 70 18.16 4.90 26.26
CA PRO A 70 18.47 4.54 27.66
C PRO A 70 18.56 3.03 27.91
N SER A 71 18.07 2.20 26.98
CA SER A 71 18.10 0.73 27.07
C SER A 71 18.35 0.11 25.70
N ASP A 72 18.83 -1.12 25.69
CA ASP A 72 18.96 -1.93 24.47
C ASP A 72 18.31 -3.32 24.69
N PRO A 73 17.22 -3.66 23.98
CA PRO A 73 16.48 -2.80 23.04
C PRO A 73 15.66 -1.71 23.77
N TYR A 74 15.43 -0.59 23.10
CA TYR A 74 14.50 0.45 23.53
C TYR A 74 13.22 0.41 22.72
N VAL A 75 12.06 0.43 23.39
CA VAL A 75 10.74 0.36 22.74
C VAL A 75 9.94 1.61 23.10
N CYS A 76 9.38 2.27 22.10
CA CYS A 76 8.53 3.44 22.29
C CYS A 76 7.35 3.48 21.30
N GLY A 77 6.32 4.24 21.65
CA GLY A 77 5.10 4.40 20.88
C GLY A 77 4.98 5.80 20.32
N VAL A 78 4.58 5.92 19.06
CA VAL A 78 4.32 7.19 18.38
C VAL A 78 2.99 7.16 17.68
N THR A 79 2.20 8.23 17.84
CA THR A 79 0.99 8.44 17.06
C THR A 79 1.33 9.31 15.86
N ILE A 80 1.04 8.81 14.66
CA ILE A 80 1.27 9.49 13.38
C ILE A 80 -0.07 9.77 12.72
N ASP A 81 -0.28 11.00 12.30
CA ASP A 81 -1.41 11.37 11.46
C ASP A 81 -1.15 10.89 10.02
N THR A 82 -1.98 9.96 9.57
CA THR A 82 -1.96 9.45 8.19
C THR A 82 -3.10 10.04 7.38
N SER A 83 -3.09 9.85 6.06
CA SER A 83 -4.21 10.15 5.16
C SER A 83 -5.57 9.57 5.60
N THR A 84 -5.58 8.54 6.46
CA THR A 84 -6.81 7.92 7.00
C THR A 84 -7.07 8.19 8.48
N GLY A 85 -6.34 9.13 9.07
CA GLY A 85 -6.45 9.52 10.47
C GLY A 85 -5.24 9.11 11.33
N PRO A 86 -5.28 9.42 12.63
CA PRO A 86 -4.21 9.09 13.56
C PRO A 86 -4.09 7.58 13.74
N ARG A 87 -2.87 7.06 13.65
CA ARG A 87 -2.53 5.66 13.91
C ARG A 87 -1.31 5.55 14.83
N SER A 88 -1.36 4.59 15.74
CA SER A 88 -0.27 4.30 16.66
C SER A 88 0.71 3.29 16.06
N TYR A 89 1.98 3.59 16.20
CA TYR A 89 3.10 2.75 15.78
C TYR A 89 4.02 2.50 16.96
N THR A 90 4.48 1.27 17.09
CA THR A 90 5.53 0.86 18.01
C THR A 90 6.86 0.89 17.27
N VAL A 91 7.85 1.54 17.85
CA VAL A 91 9.22 1.62 17.36
C VAL A 91 10.12 0.87 18.33
N THR A 92 10.97 0.01 17.79
CA THR A 92 12.00 -0.72 18.52
C THR A 92 13.37 -0.32 17.98
N LEU A 93 14.23 0.16 18.86
CA LEU A 93 15.63 0.47 18.58
C LEU A 93 16.51 -0.58 19.24
N THR A 94 17.38 -1.22 18.47
CA THR A 94 18.27 -2.29 18.95
C THR A 94 19.70 -1.97 18.56
N SER A 95 20.64 -2.06 19.50
CA SER A 95 22.06 -1.86 19.21
C SER A 95 22.62 -3.04 18.43
N GLU A 96 23.35 -2.76 17.36
CA GLU A 96 24.14 -3.76 16.63
C GLU A 96 25.60 -3.81 17.12
N GLY A 97 25.92 -3.04 18.17
CA GLY A 97 27.25 -2.87 18.73
C GLY A 97 27.93 -1.57 18.27
N GLY A 98 28.65 -0.93 19.19
CA GLY A 98 29.25 0.39 18.97
C GLY A 98 28.19 1.48 18.83
N ASP A 99 28.35 2.34 17.83
CA ASP A 99 27.43 3.43 17.51
C ASP A 99 26.35 3.05 16.47
N ASN A 100 26.26 1.76 16.11
CA ASN A 100 25.28 1.28 15.14
C ASN A 100 23.99 0.84 15.82
N TRP A 101 22.86 1.37 15.34
CA TRP A 101 21.53 1.06 15.82
C TRP A 101 20.60 0.67 14.67
N SER A 102 19.87 -0.43 14.84
CA SER A 102 18.77 -0.81 13.97
C SER A 102 17.47 -0.23 14.50
N VAL A 103 16.63 0.30 13.60
CA VAL A 103 15.34 0.89 13.93
C VAL A 103 14.25 0.14 13.18
N HIS A 104 13.31 -0.41 13.93
CA HIS A 104 12.15 -1.11 13.39
C HIS A 104 10.87 -0.42 13.83
N SER A 105 9.98 -0.13 12.88
CA SER A 105 8.65 0.42 13.16
C SER A 105 7.56 -0.57 12.72
N ALA A 106 6.58 -0.82 13.59
CA ALA A 106 5.42 -1.64 13.28
C ALA A 106 4.14 -0.99 13.81
N PRO A 107 2.96 -1.25 13.22
CA PRO A 107 1.69 -0.82 13.82
C PRO A 107 1.55 -1.39 15.24
N THR A 108 1.11 -0.56 16.19
CA THR A 108 0.94 -0.99 17.58
C THR A 108 -0.14 -2.07 17.66
N GLN A 109 0.19 -3.20 18.28
CA GLN A 109 -0.76 -4.29 18.46
C GLN A 109 -1.76 -3.94 19.58
N PRO A 110 -3.01 -4.45 19.54
CA PRO A 110 -4.04 -4.08 20.52
C PRO A 110 -3.72 -4.46 21.97
N ASN A 111 -2.75 -5.35 22.21
CA ASN A 111 -2.29 -5.74 23.54
C ASN A 111 -0.97 -5.06 23.95
N GLU A 112 -0.45 -4.17 23.10
CA GLU A 112 0.81 -3.48 23.33
C GLU A 112 0.51 -2.06 23.79
N ASN A 113 1.15 -1.63 24.87
CA ASN A 113 1.04 -0.26 25.38
C ASN A 113 2.45 0.32 25.56
N PRO A 114 3.14 0.63 24.45
CA PRO A 114 4.50 1.12 24.51
C PRO A 114 4.55 2.50 25.16
N THR A 115 5.63 2.79 25.88
CA THR A 115 5.85 4.13 26.45
C THR A 115 5.89 5.17 25.35
N PRO A 116 5.25 6.35 25.53
CA PRO A 116 5.24 7.38 24.51
C PRO A 116 6.67 7.80 24.17
N MET A 117 6.91 8.01 22.88
CA MET A 117 8.20 8.40 22.36
C MET A 117 8.61 9.77 22.91
N PRO A 118 9.80 9.90 23.53
CA PRO A 118 10.27 11.16 24.09
C PRO A 118 10.60 12.16 22.98
N ASP A 119 10.76 13.44 23.33
CA ASP A 119 11.13 14.49 22.36
C ASP A 119 12.63 14.48 22.01
N SER A 120 13.48 13.96 22.91
CA SER A 120 14.92 13.76 22.71
C SER A 120 15.45 12.70 23.66
N PHE A 121 16.56 12.06 23.29
CA PHE A 121 17.37 11.29 24.22
C PHE A 121 18.28 12.22 25.02
N ALA A 122 18.54 11.88 26.28
CA ALA A 122 19.42 12.67 27.12
C ALA A 122 20.85 12.62 26.54
N PRO A 123 21.55 13.76 26.40
CA PRO A 123 22.97 13.75 26.09
C PRO A 123 23.72 13.12 27.27
N GLN A 124 24.47 12.05 27.02
CA GLN A 124 25.41 11.50 28.00
C GLN A 124 26.70 12.31 28.05
#